data_AF-A0A442MQ09-F1
#
_entry.id   AF-A0A442MQ09-F1
#
_cell.length_a   1.000
_cell.length_b   1.000
_cell.length_c   1.000
_cell.angle_alpha   90.00
_cell.angle_beta   90.00
_cell.angle_gamma   90.00
#
_symmetry.space_group_name_H-M   'P 1'
#
loop_
_entity.id
_entity.type
_entity.pdbx_description
1 polymer ?
#
loop_
_entity_poly.entity_id
_entity_poly.type
_entity_poly.pdbx_seq_one_letter_code
_entity_poly.pdbx_strand_id
1 'polypeptide(L)'
;MRTKVYGSAAGGRDSVFPLIEKLIQRGLERSALTAPSARMAADWFLNLLIGDLQIRRVIGTLPVPSDKDIRSRVAAAVSAFRKLCST
;
A
#
# COMPACT_ATOMS: atom_id res chain seq x y z
N MET A 1 3.23 25.40 16.09
CA MET A 1 2.44 24.25 15.60
C MET A 1 2.79 24.04 14.11
N ARG A 2 3.75 23.15 13.80
CA ARG A 2 4.21 22.89 12.43
C ARG A 2 3.50 21.65 11.89
N THR A 3 2.48 21.83 11.05
CA THR A 3 1.88 20.75 10.26
C THR A 3 2.87 20.34 9.17
N LYS A 4 3.58 19.24 9.41
CA LYS A 4 4.48 18.62 8.42
C LYS A 4 3.59 17.87 7.43
N VAL A 5 3.29 18.49 6.29
CA VAL A 5 2.61 17.84 5.17
C VAL A 5 3.58 16.85 4.53
N TYR A 6 3.64 15.63 5.05
CA TYR A 6 4.29 14.50 4.39
C TYR A 6 3.25 13.78 3.54
N GLY A 7 3.20 14.05 2.24
CA GLY A 7 2.22 13.33 1.41
C GLY A 7 2.19 13.65 -0.08
N SER A 8 3.17 14.35 -0.64
CA SER A 8 3.28 14.51 -2.09
C SER A 8 3.77 13.20 -2.71
N ALA A 9 3.23 12.80 -3.88
CA ALA A 9 3.63 11.60 -4.61
C ALA A 9 5.16 11.43 -4.73
N ALA A 10 5.87 12.53 -4.99
CA ALA A 10 7.32 12.60 -5.12
C ALA A 10 8.13 12.25 -3.85
N GLY A 11 7.55 12.39 -2.65
CA GLY A 11 8.22 12.07 -1.37
C GLY A 11 7.62 10.85 -0.65
N GLY A 12 6.56 10.27 -1.20
CA GLY A 12 5.81 9.17 -0.59
C GLY A 12 5.80 7.95 -1.49
N ARG A 13 4.78 7.85 -2.36
CA ARG A 13 4.58 6.68 -3.23
C ARG A 13 5.78 6.44 -4.13
N ASP A 14 6.35 7.47 -4.73
CA ASP A 14 7.46 7.31 -5.69
C ASP A 14 8.74 6.79 -5.02
N SER A 15 8.91 7.05 -3.71
CA SER A 15 10.03 6.53 -2.93
C SER A 15 9.76 5.12 -2.36
N VAL A 16 8.52 4.84 -1.96
CA VAL A 16 8.14 3.56 -1.33
C VAL A 16 7.87 2.47 -2.35
N PHE A 17 7.29 2.81 -3.51
CA PHE A 17 6.91 1.87 -4.55
C PHE A 17 8.07 0.97 -5.00
N PRO A 18 9.27 1.49 -5.33
CA PRO A 18 10.38 0.64 -5.78
C PRO A 18 10.84 -0.36 -4.70
N LEU A 19 10.72 0.00 -3.42
CA LEU A 19 11.09 -0.88 -2.30
C LEU A 19 10.09 -2.04 -2.16
N ILE A 20 8.79 -1.75 -2.30
CA ILE A 20 7.72 -2.75 -2.28
C ILE A 20 7.81 -3.67 -3.50
N GLU A 21 8.02 -3.09 -4.69
CA GLU A 21 8.21 -3.85 -5.93
C GLU A 21 9.38 -4.82 -5.80
N LYS A 22 10.55 -4.36 -5.31
CA LYS A 22 11.72 -5.22 -5.07
C LYS A 22 11.46 -6.32 -4.04
N LEU A 23 10.67 -6.04 -3.00
CA LEU A 23 10.28 -7.06 -2.02
C LEU A 23 9.39 -8.13 -2.66
N ILE A 24 8.38 -7.73 -3.43
CA ILE A 24 7.46 -8.63 -4.12
C ILE A 24 8.20 -9.44 -5.18
N GLN A 25 9.11 -8.84 -5.93
CA GLN A 25 9.96 -9.53 -6.91
C GLN A 25 10.69 -10.72 -6.29
N ARG A 26 11.31 -10.53 -5.11
CA ARG A 26 11.94 -11.64 -4.36
C ARG A 26 10.94 -12.72 -3.93
N GLY A 27 9.68 -12.35 -3.69
CA GLY A 27 8.60 -13.29 -3.38
C GLY A 27 8.20 -14.14 -4.59
N LEU A 28 8.11 -13.52 -5.78
CA LEU A 28 7.83 -14.21 -7.03
C LEU A 28 8.97 -15.18 -7.41
N GLU A 29 10.23 -14.72 -7.31
CA GLU A 29 11.43 -15.54 -7.57
C GLU A 29 11.53 -16.78 -6.67
N ARG A 30 10.98 -16.70 -5.46
CA ARG A 30 10.94 -17.79 -4.48
C ARG A 30 9.64 -18.60 -4.52
N SER A 31 8.76 -18.32 -5.48
CA SER A 31 7.42 -18.92 -5.59
C SER A 31 6.57 -18.76 -4.32
N ALA A 32 6.86 -17.77 -3.48
CA ALA A 32 6.09 -17.44 -2.28
C ALA A 32 4.85 -16.58 -2.61
N LEU A 33 4.79 -16.02 -3.82
CA LEU A 33 3.69 -15.26 -4.38
C LEU A 33 3.52 -15.63 -5.86
N THR A 34 2.31 -15.46 -6.37
CA THR A 34 1.99 -15.56 -7.79
C THR A 34 1.33 -14.28 -8.26
N ALA A 35 1.84 -13.67 -9.32
CA ALA A 35 1.25 -12.50 -9.95
C ALA A 35 1.80 -12.35 -11.37
N PRO A 36 1.11 -11.60 -12.26
CA PRO A 36 1.62 -11.36 -13.61
C PRO A 36 2.98 -10.61 -13.64
N SER A 37 3.22 -9.73 -12.66
CA SER A 37 4.51 -9.06 -12.47
C SER A 37 4.62 -8.48 -11.05
N ALA A 38 5.86 -8.22 -10.59
CA ALA A 38 6.09 -7.56 -9.30
C ALA A 38 5.50 -6.15 -9.26
N ARG A 39 5.60 -5.40 -10.37
CA ARG A 39 5.02 -4.06 -10.51
C ARG A 39 3.51 -4.06 -10.30
N MET A 40 2.79 -4.94 -11.00
CA MET A 40 1.34 -5.04 -10.88
C MET A 40 0.91 -5.40 -9.44
N ALA A 41 1.59 -6.37 -8.83
CA ALA A 41 1.32 -6.75 -7.45
C ALA A 41 1.63 -5.60 -6.45
N ALA A 42 2.70 -4.83 -6.67
CA ALA A 42 2.99 -3.64 -5.86
C ALA A 42 1.90 -2.57 -5.98
N ASP A 43 1.40 -2.33 -7.20
CA ASP A 43 0.27 -1.41 -7.44
C ASP A 43 -0.99 -1.88 -6.71
N TRP A 44 -1.35 -3.17 -6.81
CA TRP A 44 -2.49 -3.74 -6.08
C TRP A 44 -2.33 -3.57 -4.57
N PHE A 45 -1.16 -3.90 -4.03
CA PHE A 45 -0.90 -3.80 -2.60
C PHE A 45 -1.10 -2.37 -2.08
N LEU A 46 -0.51 -1.37 -2.73
CA LEU A 46 -0.62 0.01 -2.30
C LEU A 46 -2.03 0.58 -2.48
N ASN A 47 -2.74 0.15 -3.52
CA ASN A 47 -4.14 0.55 -3.73
C ASN A 47 -5.06 -0.04 -2.66
N LEU A 48 -4.87 -1.31 -2.28
CA LEU A 48 -5.58 -1.95 -1.17
C LEU A 48 -5.27 -1.30 0.19
N LEU A 49 -4.01 -0.91 0.39
CA LEU A 49 -3.52 -0.38 1.65
C LEU A 49 -3.99 1.05 1.90
N ILE A 50 -3.85 1.94 0.91
CA ILE A 50 -4.07 3.37 1.10
C ILE A 50 -4.80 4.09 -0.06
N GLY A 51 -5.07 3.44 -1.19
CA GLY A 51 -5.48 4.09 -2.45
C GLY A 51 -6.55 5.18 -2.30
N ASP A 52 -7.80 4.78 -2.08
CA ASP A 52 -8.94 5.71 -1.90
C ASP A 52 -8.81 6.57 -0.63
N LEU A 53 -8.20 6.03 0.43
CA LEU A 53 -8.02 6.75 1.70
C LEU A 53 -7.12 7.99 1.55
N GLN A 54 -6.11 7.97 0.68
CA GLN A 54 -5.26 9.13 0.44
C GLN A 54 -6.06 10.29 -0.15
N ILE A 55 -6.90 10.01 -1.15
CA ILE A 55 -7.72 11.04 -1.81
C ILE A 55 -8.73 11.62 -0.82
N ARG A 56 -9.48 10.77 -0.10
CA ARG A 56 -10.49 11.23 0.87
C ARG A 56 -9.91 12.11 1.97
N ARG A 57 -8.66 11.85 2.39
CA ARG A 57 -7.97 12.68 3.38
C ARG A 57 -7.54 14.02 2.81
N VAL A 58 -7.08 14.06 1.56
CA VAL A 58 -6.71 15.32 0.88
C VAL A 58 -7.93 16.22 0.69
N ILE A 59 -9.09 15.65 0.35
CA ILE A 59 -10.35 16.41 0.17
C ILE A 59 -11.13 16.64 1.47
N GLY A 60 -10.58 16.25 2.63
CA GLY A 60 -11.18 16.51 3.94
C GLY A 60 -12.42 15.66 4.30
N THR A 61 -12.73 14.61 3.54
CA THR A 61 -13.89 13.73 3.80
C THR A 61 -13.58 12.57 4.74
N LEU A 62 -12.30 12.37 5.08
CA LEU A 62 -11.87 11.35 6.04
C LEU A 62 -10.93 11.97 7.08
N PRO A 63 -11.20 11.80 8.39
CA PRO A 63 -10.35 12.31 9.45
C PRO A 63 -9.01 11.54 9.53
N VAL A 64 -8.15 11.97 10.46
CA VAL A 64 -6.94 11.19 10.78
C VAL A 64 -7.35 9.85 11.40
N PRO A 65 -6.91 8.70 10.85
CA PRO A 65 -7.26 7.39 11.39
C PRO A 65 -6.59 7.21 12.73
N SER A 66 -7.29 6.56 13.65
CA SER A 66 -6.69 6.08 14.89
C SER A 66 -5.71 4.94 14.62
N ASP A 67 -4.85 4.62 15.59
CA ASP A 67 -3.99 3.45 15.49
C ASP A 67 -4.78 2.15 15.29
N LYS A 68 -6.00 2.08 15.82
CA LYS A 68 -6.90 0.93 15.63
C LYS A 68 -7.36 0.84 14.18
N ASP A 69 -7.70 1.96 13.54
CA ASP A 69 -8.11 2.02 12.14
C ASP A 69 -6.95 1.65 11.21
N ILE A 70 -5.75 2.14 11.52
CA ILE A 70 -4.51 1.80 10.79
C ILE A 70 -4.29 0.29 10.86
N ARG A 71 -4.29 -0.31 12.05
CA ARG A 71 -4.10 -1.77 12.22
C ARG A 71 -5.15 -2.57 11.46
N SER A 72 -6.41 -2.16 11.56
CA SER A 72 -7.53 -2.84 10.88
C SER A 72 -7.39 -2.77 9.35
N ARG A 73 -7.01 -1.60 8.82
CA ARG A 73 -6.75 -1.40 7.39
C ARG A 73 -5.59 -2.26 6.90
N VAL A 74 -4.46 -2.26 7.63
CA VAL A 74 -3.29 -3.07 7.28
C VAL A 74 -3.66 -4.55 7.23
N ALA A 75 -4.36 -5.06 8.24
CA ALA A 75 -4.79 -6.45 8.29
C ALA A 75 -5.70 -6.81 7.09
N ALA A 76 -6.68 -5.95 6.78
CA ALA A 76 -7.58 -6.15 5.66
C ALA A 76 -6.83 -6.15 4.30
N ALA A 77 -5.94 -5.17 4.08
CA ALA A 77 -5.18 -5.05 2.85
C ALA A 77 -4.23 -6.24 2.63
N VAL A 78 -3.51 -6.67 3.68
CA VAL A 78 -2.62 -7.84 3.62
C VAL A 78 -3.41 -9.11 3.35
N SER A 79 -4.56 -9.31 4.02
CA SER A 79 -5.42 -10.47 3.80
C SER A 79 -5.93 -10.55 2.36
N ALA A 80 -6.41 -9.42 1.81
CA ALA A 80 -6.86 -9.34 0.43
C ALA A 80 -5.72 -9.57 -0.57
N PHE A 81 -4.56 -8.94 -0.35
CA PHE A 81 -3.38 -9.11 -1.21
C PHE A 81 -2.93 -10.57 -1.27
N ARG A 82 -2.88 -11.26 -0.13
CA ARG A 82 -2.49 -12.69 -0.09
C ARG A 82 -3.46 -13.58 -0.87
N LYS A 83 -4.75 -13.27 -0.89
CA LYS A 83 -5.73 -14.02 -1.69
C LYS A 83 -5.59 -13.76 -3.19
N LEU A 84 -5.18 -12.54 -3.58
CA LEU A 84 -4.94 -12.20 -4.98
C LEU A 84 -3.63 -12.79 -5.50
N CYS A 85 -2.66 -13.00 -4.61
CA CYS A 85 -1.31 -13.47 -4.96
C CYS A 85 -0.98 -14.87 -4.43
N SER A 86 -1.98 -15.63 -3.99
CA SER A 86 -1.81 -17.04 -3.64
C SER A 86 -1.72 -17.89 -4.90
N THR A 87 -0.99 -19.00 -4.79
CA THR A 87 -0.91 -20.08 -5.77
C THR A 87 -2.25 -20.82 -5.89
#